data_AF-A0A7S1CAF2-F1
#
_entry.id   AF-A0A7S1CAF2-F1
#
_cell.length_a   1.000
_cell.length_b   1.000
_cell.length_c   1.000
_cell.angle_alpha   90.00
_cell.angle_beta   90.00
_cell.angle_gamma   90.00
#
_symmetry.space_group_name_H-M   'P 1'
#
loop_
_entity.id
_entity.type
_entity.pdbx_description
1 polymer ?
#
loop_
_entity_poly.entity_id
_entity_poly.type
_entity_poly.pdbx_seq_one_letter_code
_entity_poly.pdbx_strand_id
1 'polypeptide(L)'
;VTLYGLMVQQLSKQDHYDYGLRSLRGVLVAAGTMKRADPEMNEEFIMLRAIRDMNVPKFIKPDKVLFKLLLGDLFPSLDLPPFEGGSLGEAIGKELVKAGLQIHDVILQKCIELRDSKAT
;
A
#
# COMPACT_ATOMS: atom_id res chain seq x y z
N VAL A 1 -21.40 -4.47 -4.30
CA VAL A 1 -20.28 -5.44 -4.32
C VAL A 1 -19.14 -4.84 -3.51
N THR A 2 -18.50 -5.60 -2.62
CA THR A 2 -17.39 -5.09 -1.79
C THR A 2 -16.06 -5.25 -2.54
N LEU A 3 -15.09 -4.35 -2.32
CA LEU A 3 -13.74 -4.41 -2.94
C LEU A 3 -13.10 -5.80 -2.82
N TYR A 4 -13.14 -6.39 -1.63
CA TYR A 4 -12.57 -7.73 -1.38
C TYR A 4 -13.29 -8.82 -2.18
N GLY A 5 -14.59 -8.67 -2.44
CA GLY A 5 -15.32 -9.59 -3.34
C GLY A 5 -14.81 -9.50 -4.78
N LEU A 6 -14.55 -8.29 -5.28
CA LEU A 6 -13.95 -8.08 -6.60
C LEU A 6 -12.53 -8.64 -6.66
N MET A 7 -11.73 -8.45 -5.60
CA MET A 7 -10.36 -8.99 -5.52
C MET A 7 -10.34 -10.52 -5.61
N VAL A 8 -11.26 -11.20 -4.90
CA VAL A 8 -11.40 -12.67 -4.97
C VAL A 8 -11.82 -13.14 -6.37
N GLN A 9 -12.63 -12.36 -7.08
CA GLN A 9 -13.13 -12.71 -8.41
C GLN A 9 -12.15 -12.42 -9.55
N GLN A 10 -11.37 -11.35 -9.43
CA GLN A 10 -10.59 -10.80 -10.55
C GLN A 10 -9.08 -10.98 -10.41
N LEU A 11 -8.54 -11.09 -9.19
CA LEU A 11 -7.10 -11.34 -9.00
C LEU A 11 -6.78 -12.83 -9.15
N SER A 12 -5.53 -13.12 -9.48
CA SER A 12 -5.07 -14.49 -9.61
C SER A 12 -5.17 -15.25 -8.27
N LYS A 13 -5.36 -16.58 -8.34
CA LYS A 13 -5.35 -17.44 -7.15
C LYS A 13 -3.89 -17.67 -6.72
N GLN A 14 -3.51 -17.05 -5.61
CA GLN A 14 -2.20 -17.25 -4.97
C GLN A 14 -2.39 -17.78 -3.56
N ASP A 15 -1.58 -18.78 -3.17
CA ASP A 15 -1.70 -19.43 -1.86
C ASP A 15 -1.48 -18.46 -0.67
N HIS A 16 -0.73 -17.37 -0.89
CA HIS A 16 -0.39 -16.38 0.12
C HIS A 16 -1.39 -15.21 0.21
N TYR A 17 -2.45 -15.21 -0.60
CA TYR A 17 -3.47 -14.15 -0.54
C TYR A 17 -4.45 -14.39 0.61
N ASP A 18 -4.62 -13.36 1.45
CA ASP A 18 -5.57 -13.35 2.56
C ASP A 18 -6.58 -12.21 2.42
N TYR A 19 -7.82 -12.61 2.11
CA TYR A 19 -9.00 -11.76 1.97
C TYR A 19 -9.96 -11.86 3.17
N GLY A 20 -9.54 -12.52 4.25
CA GLY A 20 -10.35 -12.72 5.45
C GLY A 20 -10.51 -11.49 6.33
N LEU A 21 -11.35 -11.60 7.36
CA LEU A 21 -11.66 -10.50 8.30
C LEU A 21 -10.43 -10.00 9.07
N ARG A 22 -9.39 -10.84 9.25
CA ARG A 22 -8.14 -10.42 9.89
C ARG A 22 -7.40 -9.39 9.04
N SER A 23 -7.32 -9.63 7.73
CA SER A 23 -6.74 -8.70 6.76
C SER A 23 -7.52 -7.37 6.76
N LEU A 24 -8.85 -7.44 6.77
CA LEU A 24 -9.72 -6.26 6.84
C LEU A 24 -9.54 -5.47 8.14
N ARG A 25 -9.43 -6.14 9.29
CA ARG A 25 -9.12 -5.48 10.58
C ARG A 25 -7.81 -4.72 10.52
N GLY A 26 -6.78 -5.28 9.89
CA GLY A 26 -5.48 -4.61 9.72
C GLY A 26 -5.61 -3.28 8.96
N VAL A 27 -6.38 -3.27 7.87
CA VAL A 27 -6.69 -2.05 7.11
C VAL A 27 -7.37 -0.99 7.98
N LEU A 28 -8.38 -1.38 8.75
CA LEU A 28 -9.11 -0.44 9.62
C LEU A 28 -8.24 0.13 10.74
N VAL A 29 -7.37 -0.69 11.32
CA VAL A 29 -6.40 -0.23 12.33
C VAL A 29 -5.43 0.78 11.73
N ALA A 30 -4.89 0.50 10.54
CA ALA A 30 -4.00 1.41 9.83
C ALA A 30 -4.69 2.75 9.51
N ALA A 31 -5.90 2.70 8.95
CA ALA A 31 -6.72 3.89 8.67
C ALA A 31 -6.98 4.72 9.94
N GLY A 32 -7.34 4.06 11.05
CA GLY A 32 -7.53 4.74 12.33
C GLY A 32 -6.26 5.41 12.86
N THR A 33 -5.09 4.80 12.65
CA THR A 33 -3.80 5.41 13.00
C THR A 33 -3.51 6.64 12.15
N MET A 34 -3.77 6.58 10.84
CA MET A 34 -3.63 7.73 9.94
C MET A 34 -4.55 8.88 10.35
N LYS A 35 -5.84 8.60 10.66
CA LYS A 35 -6.81 9.62 11.11
C LYS A 35 -6.41 10.27 12.44
N ARG A 36 -5.82 9.51 13.37
CA ARG A 36 -5.33 10.07 14.64
C ARG A 36 -4.09 10.95 14.45
N ALA A 37 -3.24 10.61 13.48
CA ALA A 37 -2.06 11.40 13.16
C ALA A 37 -2.42 12.71 12.43
N ASP A 38 -3.49 12.69 11.61
CA ASP A 38 -4.02 13.86 10.92
C ASP A 38 -5.56 13.85 10.93
N PRO A 39 -6.20 14.49 11.92
CA PRO A 39 -7.65 14.52 12.07
C PRO A 39 -8.39 15.27 10.95
N GLU A 40 -7.74 16.20 10.26
CA GLU A 40 -8.37 17.02 9.20
C GLU A 40 -8.25 16.35 7.82
N MET A 41 -7.42 15.32 7.69
CA MET A 41 -7.29 14.57 6.46
C MET A 41 -8.62 13.90 6.06
N ASN A 42 -8.91 13.99 4.76
CA ASN A 42 -10.10 13.42 4.15
C ASN A 42 -10.18 11.90 4.42
N GLU A 43 -11.33 11.43 4.89
CA GLU A 43 -11.49 10.03 5.31
C GLU A 43 -11.49 9.04 4.15
N GLU A 44 -12.03 9.41 2.99
CA GLU A 44 -11.98 8.58 1.79
C GLU A 44 -10.53 8.40 1.34
N PHE A 45 -9.74 9.47 1.41
CA PHE A 45 -8.32 9.43 1.12
C PHE A 45 -7.54 8.52 2.09
N ILE A 46 -7.83 8.63 3.40
CA ILE A 46 -7.24 7.75 4.42
C ILE A 46 -7.58 6.28 4.13
N MET A 47 -8.85 5.99 3.83
CA MET A 47 -9.30 4.64 3.53
C MET A 47 -8.63 4.07 2.28
N LEU A 48 -8.58 4.86 1.21
CA LEU A 48 -7.92 4.51 -0.04
C LEU A 48 -6.43 4.20 0.19
N ARG A 49 -5.73 5.05 0.94
CA ARG A 49 -4.32 4.86 1.28
C ARG A 49 -4.09 3.60 2.12
N ALA A 50 -4.89 3.40 3.17
CA ALA A 50 -4.76 2.23 4.04
C ALA A 50 -5.02 0.92 3.29
N ILE A 51 -6.05 0.87 2.44
CA ILE A 51 -6.35 -0.28 1.59
C ILE A 51 -5.18 -0.58 0.64
N ARG A 52 -4.62 0.45 -0.01
CA ARG A 52 -3.48 0.30 -0.92
C ARG A 52 -2.25 -0.23 -0.20
N ASP A 53 -1.83 0.44 0.88
CA ASP A 53 -0.58 0.17 1.58
C ASP A 53 -0.58 -1.23 2.23
N MET A 54 -1.75 -1.72 2.67
CA MET A 54 -1.89 -3.05 3.28
C MET A 54 -1.96 -4.22 2.28
N ASN A 55 -2.28 -3.95 1.01
CA ASN A 55 -2.54 -5.00 0.03
C ASN A 55 -1.47 -5.05 -1.08
N VAL A 56 -1.00 -3.90 -1.59
CA VAL A 56 0.01 -3.83 -2.68
C VAL A 56 1.31 -4.61 -2.38
N PRO A 57 1.86 -4.63 -1.15
CA PRO A 57 3.07 -5.39 -0.87
C PRO A 57 2.91 -6.90 -1.06
N LYS A 58 1.68 -7.42 -0.92
CA LYS A 58 1.34 -8.86 -0.99
C LYS A 58 1.15 -9.35 -2.43
N PHE A 59 0.80 -8.45 -3.35
CA PHE A 59 0.45 -8.85 -4.72
C PHE A 59 1.65 -9.10 -5.62
N ILE A 60 1.48 -10.07 -6.51
CA ILE A 60 2.37 -10.24 -7.67
C ILE A 60 2.20 -9.06 -8.64
N LYS A 61 3.23 -8.83 -9.48
CA LYS A 61 3.28 -7.67 -10.38
C LYS A 61 2.04 -7.49 -11.28
N PRO A 62 1.47 -8.54 -11.91
CA PRO A 62 0.25 -8.41 -12.71
C PRO A 62 -0.97 -7.97 -11.90
N ASP A 63 -1.19 -8.59 -10.73
CA ASP A 63 -2.33 -8.31 -9.87
C ASP A 63 -2.29 -6.91 -9.28
N LYS A 64 -1.11 -6.32 -9.08
CA LYS A 64 -0.98 -4.89 -8.69
C LYS A 64 -1.63 -3.95 -9.69
N VAL A 65 -1.56 -4.26 -10.99
CA VAL A 65 -2.17 -3.43 -12.04
C VAL A 65 -3.69 -3.55 -11.97
N LEU A 66 -4.21 -4.78 -11.90
CA LEU A 66 -5.64 -5.05 -11.76
C LEU A 66 -6.22 -4.40 -10.49
N PHE A 67 -5.53 -4.53 -9.37
CA PHE A 67 -5.93 -3.91 -8.12
C PHE A 67 -6.01 -2.38 -8.19
N LYS A 68 -5.08 -1.72 -8.90
CA LYS A 68 -5.13 -0.27 -9.10
C LYS A 68 -6.34 0.15 -9.93
N LEU A 69 -6.72 -0.63 -10.95
CA LEU A 69 -7.92 -0.38 -11.74
C LEU A 69 -9.18 -0.52 -10.87
N LEU A 70 -9.28 -1.61 -10.10
CA LEU A 70 -10.37 -1.82 -9.14
C LEU A 70 -10.50 -0.69 -8.11
N LEU A 71 -9.37 -0.16 -7.62
CA LEU A 71 -9.37 0.98 -6.72
C LEU A 71 -9.86 2.26 -7.41
N GLY A 72 -9.45 2.49 -8.67
CA GLY A 72 -9.92 3.63 -9.46
C GLY A 72 -11.43 3.60 -9.70
N ASP A 73 -12.00 2.42 -9.94
CA ASP A 73 -13.45 2.27 -10.11
C ASP A 73 -14.24 2.57 -8.82
N LEU A 74 -13.63 2.33 -7.65
CA LEU A 74 -14.26 2.55 -6.34
C LEU A 74 -14.06 3.96 -5.79
N PHE A 75 -12.93 4.60 -6.13
CA PHE A 75 -12.56 5.95 -5.68
C PHE A 75 -12.20 6.83 -6.90
N PRO A 76 -13.15 7.07 -7.83
CA PRO A 76 -12.87 7.72 -9.11
C PRO A 76 -12.44 9.18 -8.97
N SER A 77 -12.81 9.83 -7.87
CA SER A 77 -12.54 11.25 -7.61
C SER A 77 -11.20 11.50 -6.90
N LEU A 78 -10.44 10.45 -6.57
CA LEU A 78 -9.22 10.55 -5.77
C LEU A 78 -8.01 10.08 -6.56
N ASP A 79 -7.15 11.03 -6.96
CA ASP A 79 -5.82 10.70 -7.44
C ASP A 79 -4.95 10.25 -6.27
N LEU A 80 -4.47 9.01 -6.34
CA LEU A 80 -3.46 8.51 -5.41
C LEU A 80 -2.17 9.31 -5.63
N PRO A 81 -1.70 10.12 -4.65
CA PRO A 81 -0.43 10.79 -4.79
C PRO A 81 0.66 9.74 -4.93
N PRO A 82 1.68 10.02 -5.77
CA PRO A 82 2.83 9.16 -5.88
C PRO A 82 3.44 8.96 -4.49
N PHE A 83 3.92 7.75 -4.27
CA PHE A 83 4.56 7.40 -3.02
C PHE A 83 5.86 8.21 -2.89
N GLU A 84 5.89 9.17 -1.97
CA GLU A 84 7.09 9.95 -1.68
C GLU A 84 7.87 9.29 -0.54
N GLY A 85 9.09 8.81 -0.86
CA GLY A 85 9.95 8.19 0.14
C GLY A 85 10.38 9.14 1.27
N GLY A 86 10.19 10.44 1.09
CA GLY A 86 10.53 11.48 2.06
C GLY A 86 11.97 11.35 2.58
N SER A 87 12.17 11.75 3.84
CA SER A 87 13.47 11.64 4.51
C SER A 87 14.00 10.21 4.61
N LEU A 88 13.12 9.21 4.69
CA LEU A 88 13.51 7.80 4.74
C LEU A 88 14.08 7.32 3.41
N GLY A 89 13.46 7.69 2.28
CA GLY A 89 13.95 7.38 0.94
C GLY A 89 15.33 7.99 0.68
N GLU A 90 15.53 9.24 1.09
CA GLU A 90 16.84 9.89 1.01
C GLU A 90 17.90 9.17 1.86
N ALA A 91 17.54 8.77 3.08
CA ALA A 91 18.45 8.05 3.96
C ALA A 91 18.83 6.67 3.40
N ILE A 92 17.86 5.93 2.85
CA ILE A 92 18.10 4.65 2.17
C ILE A 92 19.05 4.86 0.99
N GLY A 93 18.83 5.88 0.16
CA GLY A 93 19.70 6.20 -0.98
C GLY A 93 21.15 6.47 -0.55
N LYS A 94 21.35 7.25 0.52
CA LYS A 94 22.68 7.53 1.08
C LYS A 94 23.38 6.26 1.59
N GLU A 95 22.68 5.39 2.30
CA GLU A 95 23.26 4.14 2.81
C GLU A 95 23.57 3.13 1.70
N LEU A 96 22.75 3.05 0.64
CA LEU A 96 23.05 2.21 -0.53
C LEU A 96 24.35 2.64 -1.21
N VAL A 97 24.55 3.94 -1.41
CA VAL A 97 25.79 4.49 -2.00
C VAL A 97 27.00 4.19 -1.12
N LYS A 98 26.87 4.40 0.20
CA LYS A 98 27.93 4.13 1.17
C LYS A 98 28.32 2.64 1.20
N ALA A 99 27.36 1.75 0.98
CA ALA A 99 27.59 0.31 0.88
C ALA A 99 28.11 -0.15 -0.51
N GLY A 100 28.27 0.77 -1.48
CA GLY A 100 28.68 0.44 -2.85
C GLY A 100 27.60 -0.28 -3.67
N LEU A 101 26.32 -0.13 -3.29
CA LEU A 101 25.18 -0.76 -3.95
C LEU A 101 24.53 0.20 -4.97
N GLN A 102 23.89 -0.37 -5.98
CA GLN A 102 23.12 0.40 -6.97
C GLN A 102 21.82 0.91 -6.35
N ILE A 103 21.56 2.21 -6.51
CA ILE A 103 20.24 2.79 -6.20
C ILE A 103 19.27 2.34 -7.28
N HIS A 104 18.18 1.70 -6.86
CA HIS A 104 17.09 1.30 -7.74
C HIS A 104 15.76 1.55 -7.04
N ASP A 105 14.79 2.14 -7.73
CA ASP A 105 13.51 2.58 -7.15
C ASP A 105 12.74 1.46 -6.46
N VAL A 106 12.78 0.25 -7.02
CA VAL A 106 12.19 -0.94 -6.40
C VAL A 106 12.76 -1.23 -5.02
N ILE A 107 14.05 -0.99 -4.77
CA ILE A 107 14.67 -1.20 -3.46
C ILE A 107 14.13 -0.17 -2.47
N LEU A 108 14.11 1.11 -2.86
CA LEU A 108 13.54 2.20 -2.06
C LEU A 108 12.09 1.91 -1.70
N GLN A 109 11.27 1.56 -2.70
CA GLN A 109 9.87 1.21 -2.50
C GLN A 109 9.72 0.02 -1.54
N LYS A 110 10.52 -1.05 -1.72
CA LYS A 110 10.42 -2.25 -0.89
C LYS A 110 10.86 -2.04 0.55
N CYS A 111 11.89 -1.23 0.79
CA CYS A 111 12.31 -0.87 2.14
C CYS A 111 11.18 -0.15 2.89
N ILE A 112 10.44 0.71 2.20
CA ILE A 112 9.39 1.48 2.86
C ILE A 112 8.10 0.68 3.00
N GLU A 113 7.71 -0.10 1.98
CA GLU A 113 6.63 -1.09 2.11
C GLU A 113 6.87 -2.02 3.32
N LEU A 114 8.12 -2.46 3.53
CA LEU A 114 8.49 -3.27 4.70
C LEU A 114 8.36 -2.50 6.02
N ARG A 115 8.78 -1.24 6.07
CA ARG A 115 8.66 -0.39 7.27
C ARG A 115 7.20 -0.21 7.64
N ASP A 116 6.36 0.16 6.67
CA ASP A 116 4.94 0.42 6.87
C ASP A 116 4.21 -0.87 7.29
N SER A 117 4.54 -2.01 6.67
CA SER A 117 3.99 -3.31 7.06
C SER A 117 4.38 -3.75 8.47
N LYS A 118 5.51 -3.28 9.02
CA LYS A 118 5.93 -3.57 10.41
C LYS A 118 5.31 -2.62 11.43
N ALA A 119 4.80 -1.48 11.00
CA ALA A 119 4.18 -0.49 11.87
C ALA A 119 2.68 -0.78 12.16
N THR A 120 2.13 -1.81 11.51
CA THR A 120 0.72 -2.24 11.63
C THR A 120 0.61 -3.56 12.38
#